data_AF-A0A2V7D8F5-F1
#
_entry.id   AF-A0A2V7D8F5-F1
#
_cell.length_a   1.000
_cell.length_b   1.000
_cell.length_c   1.000
_cell.angle_alpha   90.00
_cell.angle_beta   90.00
_cell.angle_gamma   90.00
#
_symmetry.space_group_name_H-M   'P 1'
#
loop_
_entity.id
_entity.type
_entity.pdbx_description
1 polymer ?
#
loop_
_entity_poly.entity_id
_entity_poly.type
_entity_poly.pdbx_seq_one_letter_code
_entity_poly.pdbx_strand_id
1 'polypeptide(L)'
;MAKLLSASAIARYHRDGFYFPVRVLSSDETAECRRRLETHEAEHGGALRRELRHKTHLLFTWLDRLVRHPRILDAVEDILGPNLLCWSSSFFIKEASDPAFVSWHQDA
;
A
#
# COMPACT_ATOMS: atom_id res chain seq x y z
N MET A 1 16.74 -8.80 6.50
CA MET A 1 15.53 -9.37 5.87
C MET A 1 15.92 -10.34 4.77
N ALA A 2 14.97 -11.03 4.13
CA ALA A 2 15.28 -11.91 3.01
C ALA A 2 15.34 -11.08 1.73
N LYS A 3 16.34 -11.31 0.86
CA LYS A 3 16.36 -10.67 -0.47
C LYS A 3 15.20 -11.20 -1.31
N LEU A 4 14.35 -10.30 -1.79
CA LEU A 4 13.13 -10.62 -2.54
C LEU A 4 13.24 -10.21 -4.02
N LEU A 5 13.87 -9.08 -4.33
CA LEU A 5 14.04 -8.59 -5.69
C LEU A 5 15.31 -9.17 -6.35
N SER A 6 15.19 -9.57 -7.61
CA SER A 6 16.35 -9.96 -8.42
C SER A 6 17.19 -8.74 -8.79
N ALA A 7 18.46 -8.96 -9.17
CA ALA A 7 19.32 -7.90 -9.69
C ALA A 7 18.70 -7.19 -10.93
N SER A 8 17.98 -7.93 -11.78
CA SER A 8 17.28 -7.36 -12.93
C SER A 8 16.07 -6.51 -12.53
N ALA A 9 15.34 -6.88 -11.48
CA ALA A 9 14.25 -6.08 -10.93
C ALA A 9 14.76 -4.78 -10.32
N ILE A 10 15.86 -4.84 -9.56
CA ILE A 10 16.53 -3.66 -9.01
C ILE A 10 17.03 -2.74 -10.12
N ALA A 11 17.70 -3.28 -11.14
CA ALA A 11 18.15 -2.48 -12.29
C ALA A 11 16.98 -1.83 -13.05
N ARG A 12 15.83 -2.52 -13.16
CA ARG A 12 14.62 -1.95 -13.76
C ARG A 12 14.05 -0.80 -12.92
N TYR A 13 13.99 -0.96 -11.60
CA TYR A 13 13.56 0.12 -10.70
C TYR A 13 14.42 1.37 -10.88
N HIS A 14 15.75 1.24 -10.89
CA HIS A 14 16.64 2.39 -11.05
C HIS A 14 16.51 3.08 -12.42
N ARG A 15 16.19 2.34 -13.48
CA ARG A 15 16.02 2.90 -14.83
C ARG A 15 14.64 3.55 -15.02
N ASP A 16 13.58 2.88 -14.58
CA ASP A 16 12.20 3.25 -14.89
C ASP A 16 11.54 4.10 -13.78
N GLY A 17 12.15 4.17 -12.58
CA GLY A 17 11.62 4.86 -11.40
C GLY A 17 10.58 4.05 -10.61
N PHE A 18 10.25 2.83 -11.06
CA PHE A 18 9.30 1.94 -10.39
C PHE A 18 9.55 0.48 -10.77
N TYR A 19 8.99 -0.45 -9.99
CA TYR A 19 8.96 -1.88 -10.34
C TYR A 19 7.64 -2.52 -9.91
N PHE A 20 7.01 -3.24 -10.84
CA PHE A 20 5.83 -4.06 -10.58
C PHE A 20 5.78 -5.22 -11.59
N PRO A 21 5.06 -6.32 -11.29
CA PRO A 21 4.37 -6.60 -10.04
C PRO A 21 5.28 -7.20 -8.95
N VAL A 22 4.93 -6.95 -7.68
CA VAL A 22 5.45 -7.67 -6.52
C VAL A 22 4.27 -8.30 -5.80
N ARG A 23 4.19 -9.64 -5.78
CA ARG A 23 3.15 -10.32 -5.01
C ARG A 23 3.47 -10.14 -3.52
N VAL A 24 2.61 -9.46 -2.79
CA VAL A 24 2.73 -9.27 -1.34
C VAL A 24 1.72 -10.17 -0.62
N LEU A 25 0.44 -10.02 -0.95
CA LEU A 25 -0.66 -10.77 -0.37
C LEU A 25 -1.13 -11.89 -1.30
N SER A 26 -1.67 -12.94 -0.71
CA SER A 26 -2.55 -13.91 -1.36
C SER A 26 -3.93 -13.31 -1.65
N SER A 27 -4.72 -14.01 -2.46
CA SER A 27 -6.10 -13.62 -2.76
C SER A 27 -6.96 -13.53 -1.50
N ASP A 28 -6.77 -14.43 -0.54
CA ASP A 28 -7.54 -14.48 0.70
C ASP A 28 -7.18 -13.33 1.65
N GLU A 29 -5.88 -13.04 1.81
CA GLU A 29 -5.41 -11.89 2.58
C GLU A 29 -5.87 -10.57 1.96
N THR A 30 -5.88 -10.48 0.62
CA THR A 30 -6.41 -9.31 -0.10
C THR A 30 -7.91 -9.15 0.16
N ALA A 31 -8.67 -10.24 0.09
CA ALA A 31 -10.10 -10.22 0.36
C ALA A 31 -10.40 -9.85 1.81
N GLU A 32 -9.58 -10.30 2.77
CA GLU A 32 -9.71 -9.93 4.18
C GLU A 32 -9.46 -8.44 4.42
N CYS A 33 -8.42 -7.86 3.82
CA CYS A 33 -8.15 -6.43 3.91
C CYS A 33 -9.33 -5.60 3.38
N ARG A 34 -9.90 -6.03 2.25
CA ARG A 34 -11.10 -5.40 1.68
C ARG A 34 -12.30 -5.49 2.63
N ARG A 35 -12.61 -6.69 3.13
CA ARG A 35 -13.72 -6.90 4.07
C ARG A 35 -13.59 -5.99 5.30
N ARG A 36 -12.39 -5.87 5.87
CA ARG A 36 -12.18 -5.01 7.05
C ARG A 36 -12.45 -3.53 6.77
N LEU A 37 -12.08 -3.04 5.59
CA LEU A 37 -12.41 -1.68 5.17
C LEU A 37 -13.93 -1.52 5.01
N GLU A 38 -14.56 -2.40 4.23
CA GLU A 38 -16.00 -2.31 3.93
C GLU A 38 -16.88 -2.49 5.18
N THR A 39 -16.49 -3.36 6.12
CA THR A 39 -17.16 -3.50 7.42
C THR A 39 -17.09 -2.18 8.20
N HIS A 40 -15.92 -1.55 8.27
CA HIS A 40 -15.78 -0.27 8.95
C HIS A 40 -16.64 0.81 8.31
N GLU A 41 -16.65 0.89 6.97
CA GLU A 41 -17.49 1.83 6.23
C GLU A 41 -19.00 1.61 6.50
N ALA A 42 -19.45 0.35 6.51
CA ALA A 42 -20.84 0.01 6.82
C ALA A 42 -21.25 0.43 8.24
N GLU A 43 -20.36 0.24 9.22
CA GLU A 43 -20.60 0.63 10.62
C GLU A 43 -20.64 2.14 10.84
N HIS A 44 -19.98 2.93 9.97
CA HIS A 44 -19.76 4.37 10.17
C HIS A 44 -20.47 5.24 9.13
N GLY A 45 -21.47 4.69 8.43
CA GLY A 45 -22.38 5.45 7.57
C GLY A 45 -21.86 5.72 6.16
N GLY A 46 -20.94 4.88 5.65
CA GLY A 46 -20.47 4.91 4.27
C GLY A 46 -18.95 5.08 4.14
N ALA A 47 -18.53 5.58 2.99
CA ALA A 47 -17.13 5.65 2.60
C ALA A 47 -16.24 6.30 3.67
N LEU A 48 -15.02 5.78 3.82
CA LEU A 48 -14.06 6.30 4.80
C LEU A 48 -13.86 7.80 4.57
N ARG A 49 -14.12 8.62 5.60
CA ARG A 49 -13.99 10.07 5.52
C ARG A 49 -12.55 10.47 5.17
N ARG A 50 -12.38 11.56 4.40
CA ARG A 50 -11.07 12.01 3.91
C ARG A 50 -10.06 12.20 5.05
N GLU A 51 -10.52 12.74 6.18
CA GLU A 51 -9.70 12.93 7.38
C GLU A 51 -9.09 11.63 7.93
N LEU A 52 -9.74 10.49 7.72
CA LEU A 52 -9.31 9.17 8.20
C LEU A 52 -8.46 8.40 7.17
N ARG A 53 -8.35 8.92 5.94
CA ARG A 53 -7.60 8.27 4.85
C ARG A 53 -6.10 8.48 4.92
N HIS A 54 -5.60 9.33 5.82
CA HIS A 54 -4.17 9.60 5.96
C HIS A 54 -3.61 8.96 7.22
N LYS A 55 -2.43 8.33 7.09
CA LYS A 55 -1.76 7.57 8.16
C LYS A 55 -2.70 6.55 8.83
N THR A 56 -3.59 5.96 8.04
CA THR A 56 -4.65 5.05 8.49
C THR A 56 -4.12 3.79 9.19
N HIS A 57 -2.86 3.43 8.97
CA HIS A 57 -2.15 2.41 9.76
C HIS A 57 -2.08 2.73 11.27
N LEU A 58 -2.19 4.00 11.67
CA LEU A 58 -2.26 4.40 13.08
C LEU A 58 -3.66 4.19 13.70
N LEU A 59 -4.69 4.05 12.87
CA LEU A 59 -6.08 3.88 13.30
C LEU A 59 -6.50 2.41 13.31
N PHE A 60 -5.97 1.60 12.38
CA PHE A 60 -6.35 0.21 12.22
C PHE A 60 -5.17 -0.73 12.40
N THR A 61 -5.25 -1.61 13.40
CA THR A 61 -4.21 -2.61 13.70
C THR A 61 -3.96 -3.56 12.53
N TRP A 62 -4.95 -3.79 11.67
CA TRP A 62 -4.79 -4.62 10.48
C TRP A 62 -3.98 -3.92 9.38
N LEU A 63 -4.08 -2.59 9.28
CA LEU A 63 -3.24 -1.80 8.39
C LEU A 63 -1.83 -1.64 8.95
N ASP A 64 -1.66 -1.47 10.27
CA ASP A 64 -0.34 -1.49 10.91
C ASP A 64 0.42 -2.79 10.57
N ARG A 65 -0.28 -3.94 10.66
CA ARG A 65 0.29 -5.23 10.23
C ARG A 65 0.60 -5.26 8.73
N LEU A 66 -0.28 -4.70 7.89
CA LEU A 66 -0.07 -4.68 6.44
C LEU A 66 1.15 -3.83 6.05
N VAL A 67 1.30 -2.62 6.59
CA VAL A 67 2.45 -1.76 6.25
C VAL A 67 3.77 -2.33 6.76
N ARG A 68 3.73 -3.25 7.74
CA ARG A 68 4.87 -4.00 8.28
C ARG A 68 5.02 -5.40 7.67
N HIS A 69 4.25 -5.73 6.63
CA HIS A 69 4.25 -7.07 6.06
C HIS A 69 5.66 -7.43 5.53
N PRO A 70 6.23 -8.60 5.87
CA PRO A 70 7.61 -8.94 5.53
C PRO A 70 7.92 -8.78 4.04
N ARG A 71 7.03 -9.22 3.14
CA ARG A 71 7.24 -9.07 1.68
C ARG A 71 7.22 -7.63 1.18
N ILE A 72 6.60 -6.69 1.90
CA ILE A 72 6.72 -5.26 1.60
C ILE A 72 8.12 -4.80 2.03
N LEU A 73 8.48 -5.10 3.27
CA LEU A 73 9.75 -4.65 3.86
C LEU A 73 10.96 -5.26 3.14
N ASP A 74 10.93 -6.54 2.77
CA ASP A 74 11.96 -7.22 1.98
C ASP A 74 12.15 -6.52 0.62
N ALA A 75 11.07 -6.21 -0.10
CA ALA A 75 11.14 -5.53 -1.40
C ALA A 75 11.65 -4.08 -1.29
N VAL A 76 11.25 -3.36 -0.25
CA VAL A 76 11.67 -1.96 -0.03
C VAL A 76 13.11 -1.90 0.49
N GLU A 77 13.52 -2.81 1.37
CA GLU A 77 14.90 -2.93 1.88
C GLU A 77 15.89 -3.22 0.76
N ASP A 78 15.52 -4.05 -0.22
CA ASP A 78 16.36 -4.34 -1.39
C ASP A 78 16.70 -3.07 -2.23
N ILE A 79 15.90 -2.00 -2.10
CA ILE A 79 16.08 -0.73 -2.81
C ILE A 79 16.65 0.37 -1.92
N LEU A 80 16.10 0.56 -0.72
CA LEU A 80 16.40 1.70 0.17
C LEU A 80 17.36 1.37 1.30
N GLY A 81 17.65 0.08 1.53
CA GLY A 81 18.40 -0.40 2.68
C GLY A 81 17.53 -0.62 3.94
N PRO A 82 18.15 -1.07 5.05
CA PRO A 82 17.43 -1.68 6.17
C PRO A 82 16.74 -0.69 7.12
N ASN A 83 17.09 0.60 7.06
CA ASN A 83 16.57 1.61 7.98
C ASN A 83 15.28 2.24 7.42
N LEU A 84 14.18 1.52 7.56
CA LEU A 84 12.89 1.90 6.98
C LEU A 84 11.96 2.57 7.99
N LEU A 85 11.33 3.67 7.57
CA LEU A 85 10.24 4.34 8.30
C LEU A 85 9.01 4.40 7.40
N CYS A 86 7.89 3.80 7.84
CA CYS A 86 6.60 4.05 7.23
C CYS A 86 6.10 5.44 7.64
N TRP A 87 6.33 6.45 6.79
CA TRP A 87 5.95 7.83 7.08
C TRP A 87 4.43 8.07 6.97
N SER A 88 3.78 7.39 6.03
CA SER A 88 2.37 7.57 5.70
C SER A 88 1.77 6.33 5.07
N SER A 89 0.45 6.19 5.19
CA SER A 89 -0.37 5.26 4.41
C SER A 89 -1.60 6.01 3.95
N SER A 90 -2.09 5.75 2.73
CA SER A 90 -3.38 6.28 2.28
C SER A 90 -4.15 5.26 1.47
N PHE A 91 -5.48 5.31 1.56
CA PHE A 91 -6.36 4.53 0.69
C PHE A 91 -6.63 5.27 -0.61
N PHE A 92 -6.43 4.59 -1.74
CA PHE A 92 -6.89 5.01 -3.06
C PHE A 92 -8.21 4.29 -3.37
N ILE A 93 -9.31 4.79 -2.81
CA ILE A 93 -10.66 4.26 -3.08
C ILE A 93 -11.24 4.99 -4.29
N LYS A 94 -11.71 4.22 -5.28
CA LYS A 94 -12.39 4.73 -6.47
C LYS A 94 -13.70 3.97 -6.63
N GLU A 95 -14.80 4.66 -6.35
CA GLU A 95 -16.13 4.08 -6.47
C GLU A 95 -16.53 3.87 -7.94
N ALA A 96 -17.50 3.00 -8.16
CA ALA A 96 -18.04 2.77 -9.49
C ALA A 96 -18.55 4.10 -10.08
N SER A 97 -18.12 4.39 -11.31
CA SER A 97 -18.46 5.62 -12.04
C SER A 97 -17.92 6.92 -11.42
N ASP A 98 -16.95 6.87 -10.50
CA ASP A 98 -16.29 8.07 -9.99
C ASP A 98 -15.47 8.76 -11.12
N PRO A 99 -15.83 10.00 -11.52
CA PRO A 99 -15.15 10.72 -12.60
C PRO A 99 -13.79 11.28 -12.17
N ALA A 100 -13.46 11.26 -10.87
CA ALA A 100 -12.20 11.78 -10.37
C ALA A 100 -11.02 11.01 -10.96
N PHE A 101 -9.99 11.74 -11.36
CA PHE A 101 -8.74 11.19 -11.86
C PHE A 101 -7.56 12.01 -11.33
N VAL A 102 -6.40 11.39 -11.35
CA VAL A 102 -5.15 12.04 -11.00
C VAL A 102 -4.39 12.25 -12.32
N SER A 103 -4.15 13.50 -12.69
CA SER A 103 -3.38 13.83 -13.89
C SER A 103 -1.91 13.44 -13.72
N TRP A 104 -1.15 13.45 -14.82
CA TRP A 104 0.30 13.32 -14.75
C TRP A 104 0.89 14.39 -13.82
N HIS A 105 1.62 13.93 -12.82
CA HIS A 105 2.34 14.74 -11.85
C HIS A 105 3.47 13.89 -11.23
N GLN A 106 4.36 14.55 -10.50
CA GLN A 106 5.35 13.92 -9.64
C GLN A 106 5.10 14.39 -8.22
N ASP A 107 5.14 13.47 -7.26
CA ASP A 107 5.12 13.85 -5.85
C ASP A 107 6.32 14.76 -5.53
N ALA A 108 6.09 15.76 -4.68
CA ALA A 108 7.08 16.77 -4.30
C ALA A 108 8.10 16.28 -3.27
#